data_AF-A0A9Q0X836-F1
#
_entry.id   AF-A0A9Q0X836-F1
#
_cell.length_a   1.000
_cell.length_b   1.000
_cell.length_c   1.000
_cell.angle_alpha   90.00
_cell.angle_beta   90.00
_cell.angle_gamma   90.00
#
_symmetry.space_group_name_H-M   'P 1'
#
loop_
_entity.id
_entity.type
_entity.pdbx_description
1 polymer ?
#
loop_
_entity_poly.entity_id
_entity_poly.type
_entity_poly.pdbx_seq_one_letter_code
_entity_poly.pdbx_strand_id
1 'polypeptide(L)'
;ADHAVRAFMFLGMIAGAVSFFGLCASFFKSEVASMSLTKTSANASILAALFAMIAMAVFTGVSAGSTNSYGWSFGLGWASFPLFLITGLLMLIAMSVYTGHFTSHVSIESRGWCFWVAWFCFPCSLAAGIVLFKPNMIFLAALVFESGCCQCFKYKAMIYTFCHASHGWTTFTRNADTYNSGLWIMCTLKFGCHPMQSTDVYLDITRSFMVLGLLASVIAMVWAIDWDHVIHCNFTFVPKSLMTSIFSFLSGICVLLALLVFEIKLNKKSKYVPHSKEWAFYLTFPICGLCFLAGIYNFVTYKKQLWGTGKSATHVGPDGIDDADEDLPHIFSTGWGMFEEDTVQPIYSGLWTVCRDEKCSYLRVRETNLDFVRAFMAVATFSSLLTILSSTEWDPLTACMEDFFPEGPLAAMFSFLTGCFMLTAMLIFEVTFNELLEPVTLILAEKWSFFLTCATCGLSFATGLLNFLIYKFPSMRGRPEGHKVLPV
;
A
#
# COMPACT_ATOMS: atom_id res chain seq x y z
N ALA A 1 6.54 -11.15 29.80
CA ALA A 1 5.12 -11.29 29.39
C ALA A 1 4.73 -10.31 28.29
N ASP A 2 5.05 -9.01 28.41
CA ASP A 2 4.83 -8.00 27.36
C ASP A 2 5.31 -8.41 25.96
N HIS A 3 6.52 -8.96 25.85
CA HIS A 3 7.06 -9.47 24.56
C HIS A 3 6.24 -10.62 23.98
N ALA A 4 5.72 -11.51 24.83
CA ALA A 4 4.90 -12.65 24.41
C ALA A 4 3.54 -12.17 23.87
N VAL A 5 2.87 -11.26 24.58
CA VAL A 5 1.59 -10.65 24.14
C VAL A 5 1.71 -10.06 22.74
N ARG A 6 2.79 -9.30 22.49
CA ARG A 6 3.03 -8.65 21.20
C ARG A 6 3.35 -9.64 20.08
N ALA A 7 4.18 -10.65 20.36
CA ALA A 7 4.49 -11.70 19.40
C ALA A 7 3.21 -12.45 19.00
N PHE A 8 2.37 -12.82 19.96
CA PHE A 8 1.11 -13.49 19.69
C PHE A 8 0.10 -12.59 18.97
N MET A 9 -0.04 -11.31 19.33
CA MET A 9 -0.87 -10.37 18.57
C MET A 9 -0.42 -10.23 17.11
N PHE A 10 0.90 -10.19 16.88
CA PHE A 10 1.46 -10.10 15.53
C PHE A 10 1.18 -11.35 14.70
N LEU A 11 1.41 -12.53 15.28
CA LEU A 11 1.08 -13.80 14.64
C LEU A 11 -0.43 -13.91 14.37
N GLY A 12 -1.26 -13.43 15.30
CA GLY A 12 -2.70 -13.32 15.13
C GLY A 12 -3.09 -12.43 13.95
N MET A 13 -2.42 -11.28 13.81
CA MET A 13 -2.64 -10.36 12.69
C MET A 13 -2.26 -10.99 11.35
N ILE A 14 -1.10 -11.66 11.27
CA ILE A 14 -0.67 -12.35 10.05
C ILE A 14 -1.65 -13.47 9.69
N ALA A 15 -2.02 -14.31 10.66
CA ALA A 15 -2.97 -15.39 10.47
C ALA A 15 -4.36 -14.86 10.03
N GLY A 16 -4.80 -13.75 10.62
CA GLY A 16 -6.03 -13.05 10.23
C GLY A 16 -5.98 -12.50 8.81
N ALA A 17 -4.84 -11.91 8.39
CA ALA A 17 -4.64 -11.44 7.03
C ALA A 17 -4.65 -12.60 6.03
N VAL A 18 -3.96 -13.70 6.33
CA VAL A 18 -3.97 -14.92 5.50
C VAL A 18 -5.40 -15.49 5.38
N SER A 19 -6.14 -15.53 6.48
CA SER A 19 -7.55 -15.93 6.49
C SER A 19 -8.41 -15.04 5.60
N PHE A 20 -8.25 -13.72 5.69
CA PHE A 20 -9.02 -12.75 4.90
C PHE A 20 -8.71 -12.87 3.40
N PHE A 21 -7.43 -12.94 3.03
CA PHE A 21 -7.04 -13.13 1.63
C PHE A 21 -7.50 -14.48 1.09
N GLY A 22 -7.44 -15.54 1.89
CA GLY A 22 -7.95 -16.85 1.51
C GLY A 22 -9.47 -16.85 1.26
N LEU A 23 -10.23 -16.15 2.12
CA LEU A 23 -11.66 -15.91 1.94
C LEU A 23 -11.94 -15.11 0.66
N CYS A 24 -11.29 -13.96 0.47
CA CYS A 24 -11.44 -13.15 -0.74
C CYS A 24 -11.11 -13.97 -1.99
N ALA A 25 -10.01 -14.72 -1.99
CA ALA A 25 -9.63 -15.59 -3.10
C ALA A 25 -10.67 -16.71 -3.35
N SER A 26 -11.33 -17.21 -2.31
CA SER A 26 -12.42 -18.20 -2.45
C SER A 26 -13.67 -17.63 -3.13
N PHE A 27 -13.97 -16.34 -2.94
CA PHE A 27 -15.06 -15.66 -3.65
C PHE A 27 -14.79 -15.47 -5.14
N PHE A 28 -13.52 -15.32 -5.53
CA PHE A 28 -13.13 -15.10 -6.92
C PHE A 28 -12.84 -16.39 -7.71
N LYS A 29 -12.87 -17.57 -7.08
CA LYS A 29 -12.58 -18.87 -7.73
C LYS A 29 -13.87 -19.63 -8.07
N SER A 30 -13.96 -20.15 -9.30
CA SER A 30 -15.01 -21.11 -9.70
C SER A 30 -14.76 -22.50 -9.10
N GLU A 31 -15.81 -23.33 -9.10
CA GLU A 31 -16.17 -24.40 -8.17
C GLU A 31 -15.15 -25.52 -7.85
N VAL A 32 -14.02 -25.62 -8.55
CA VAL A 32 -13.16 -26.83 -8.46
C VAL A 32 -11.90 -26.65 -7.60
N ALA A 33 -11.51 -25.40 -7.29
CA ALA A 33 -10.30 -25.11 -6.50
C ALA A 33 -10.56 -24.37 -5.18
N SER A 34 -11.83 -24.27 -4.77
CA SER A 34 -12.27 -23.60 -3.54
C SER A 34 -11.92 -24.40 -2.28
N MET A 35 -11.95 -25.74 -2.37
CA MET A 35 -11.94 -26.59 -1.19
C MET A 35 -10.63 -26.56 -0.39
N SER A 36 -9.46 -26.48 -1.03
CA SER A 36 -8.18 -26.39 -0.29
C SER A 36 -7.98 -25.00 0.31
N LEU A 37 -8.47 -23.95 -0.36
CA LEU A 37 -8.30 -22.55 0.02
C LEU A 37 -9.24 -22.14 1.16
N THR A 38 -10.47 -22.67 1.18
CA THR A 38 -11.41 -22.50 2.31
C THR A 38 -10.92 -23.22 3.56
N LYS A 39 -10.28 -24.39 3.42
CA LYS A 39 -9.69 -25.12 4.55
C LYS A 39 -8.48 -24.39 5.12
N THR A 40 -7.59 -23.85 4.28
CA THR A 40 -6.44 -23.06 4.75
C THR A 40 -6.88 -21.73 5.36
N SER A 41 -7.89 -21.05 4.79
CA SER A 41 -8.44 -19.83 5.40
C SER A 41 -9.12 -20.10 6.74
N ALA A 42 -9.87 -21.20 6.86
CA ALA A 42 -10.48 -21.62 8.12
C ALA A 42 -9.42 -21.89 9.21
N ASN A 43 -8.39 -22.67 8.87
CA ASN A 43 -7.28 -22.96 9.79
C ASN A 43 -6.52 -21.69 10.20
N ALA A 44 -6.27 -20.78 9.25
CA ALA A 44 -5.63 -19.50 9.52
C ALA A 44 -6.49 -18.62 10.45
N SER A 45 -7.82 -18.61 10.27
CA SER A 45 -8.75 -17.90 11.17
C SER A 45 -8.72 -18.48 12.59
N ILE A 46 -8.73 -19.81 12.74
CA ILE A 46 -8.66 -20.48 14.04
C ILE A 46 -7.31 -20.20 14.73
N LEU A 47 -6.21 -20.22 13.98
CA LEU A 47 -4.89 -19.85 14.49
C LEU A 47 -4.85 -18.38 14.93
N ALA A 48 -5.47 -17.48 14.16
CA ALA A 48 -5.60 -16.07 14.54
C ALA A 48 -6.34 -15.91 15.86
N ALA A 49 -7.46 -16.63 16.03
CA ALA A 49 -8.24 -16.65 17.26
C ALA A 49 -7.40 -17.16 18.44
N LEU A 50 -6.67 -18.27 18.26
CA LEU A 50 -5.84 -18.87 19.30
C LEU A 50 -4.70 -17.94 19.73
N PHE A 51 -4.03 -17.28 18.78
CA PHE A 51 -2.99 -16.31 19.09
C PHE A 51 -3.55 -15.06 19.78
N ALA A 52 -4.69 -14.52 19.35
CA ALA A 52 -5.36 -13.42 20.03
C ALA A 52 -5.76 -13.81 21.46
N MET A 53 -6.28 -15.01 21.67
CA MET A 53 -6.65 -15.53 22.99
C MET A 53 -5.43 -15.63 23.92
N ILE A 54 -4.33 -16.23 23.45
CA ILE A 54 -3.10 -16.36 24.25
C ILE A 54 -2.54 -14.97 24.58
N ALA A 55 -2.52 -14.06 23.62
CA ALA A 55 -2.06 -12.68 23.84
C ALA A 55 -2.88 -11.98 24.94
N MET A 56 -4.22 -12.04 24.84
CA MET A 56 -5.10 -11.37 25.79
C MET A 56 -5.11 -12.05 27.16
N ALA A 57 -5.00 -13.38 27.22
CA ALA A 57 -4.89 -14.13 28.48
C ALA A 57 -3.59 -13.77 29.22
N VAL A 58 -2.46 -13.73 28.52
CA VAL A 58 -1.17 -13.32 29.11
C VAL A 58 -1.22 -11.86 29.56
N PHE A 59 -1.79 -10.97 28.75
CA PHE A 59 -1.94 -9.56 29.12
C PHE A 59 -2.82 -9.37 30.36
N THR A 60 -3.94 -10.09 30.44
CA THR A 60 -4.87 -10.05 31.58
C THR A 60 -4.21 -10.60 32.84
N GLY A 61 -3.49 -11.73 32.74
CA GLY A 61 -2.78 -12.33 33.88
C GLY A 61 -1.71 -11.43 34.47
N VAL A 62 -0.98 -10.68 33.64
CA VAL A 62 0.03 -9.71 34.09
C VAL A 62 -0.64 -8.47 34.71
N SER A 63 -1.79 -8.07 34.16
CA SER A 63 -2.48 -6.85 34.58
C SER A 63 -3.40 -7.04 35.79
N ALA A 64 -3.67 -8.27 36.22
CA ALA A 64 -4.61 -8.60 37.30
C ALA A 64 -4.26 -7.99 38.67
N GLY A 65 -3.00 -7.56 38.88
CA GLY A 65 -2.56 -6.86 40.09
C GLY A 65 -2.63 -5.32 40.01
N SER A 66 -2.97 -4.75 38.85
CA SER A 66 -3.02 -3.29 38.65
C SER A 66 -4.48 -2.84 38.69
N THR A 67 -4.83 -1.92 39.59
CA THR A 67 -6.19 -1.34 39.73
C THR A 67 -6.57 -0.40 38.58
N ASN A 68 -5.83 -0.40 37.48
CA ASN A 68 -6.08 0.47 36.34
C ASN A 68 -7.26 -0.06 35.53
N SER A 69 -8.23 0.82 35.23
CA SER A 69 -9.33 0.54 34.32
C SER A 69 -8.80 0.17 32.93
N TYR A 70 -9.20 -0.99 32.40
CA TYR A 70 -8.86 -1.39 31.02
C TYR A 70 -9.49 -0.43 30.00
N GLY A 71 -8.72 0.00 29.01
CA GLY A 71 -9.23 0.83 27.91
C GLY A 71 -10.05 0.04 26.89
N TRP A 72 -10.77 0.74 26.00
CA TRP A 72 -11.62 0.13 24.95
C TRP A 72 -10.86 -0.84 24.03
N SER A 73 -9.57 -0.61 23.78
CA SER A 73 -8.72 -1.51 22.98
C SER A 73 -8.56 -2.90 23.60
N PHE A 74 -8.61 -3.02 24.92
CA PHE A 74 -8.60 -4.31 25.62
C PHE A 74 -9.89 -5.10 25.35
N GLY A 75 -11.04 -4.41 25.38
CA GLY A 75 -12.33 -5.00 25.02
C GLY A 75 -12.36 -5.47 23.56
N LEU A 76 -11.82 -4.65 22.63
CA LEU A 76 -11.68 -5.03 21.22
C LEU A 76 -10.76 -6.24 21.02
N GLY A 77 -9.66 -6.32 21.78
CA GLY A 77 -8.77 -7.48 21.78
C GLY A 77 -9.51 -8.77 22.18
N TRP A 78 -10.29 -8.73 23.25
CA TRP A 78 -11.12 -9.87 23.68
C TRP A 78 -12.25 -10.20 22.70
N ALA A 79 -12.84 -9.20 22.04
CA ALA A 79 -13.87 -9.40 21.03
C ALA A 79 -13.31 -10.01 19.73
N SER A 80 -12.03 -9.78 19.41
CA SER A 80 -11.41 -10.35 18.21
C SER A 80 -11.31 -11.87 18.24
N PHE A 81 -11.09 -12.47 19.42
CA PHE A 81 -11.01 -13.92 19.61
C PHE A 81 -12.29 -14.67 19.14
N PRO A 82 -13.50 -14.41 19.68
CA PRO A 82 -14.71 -15.10 19.26
C PRO A 82 -15.04 -14.80 17.80
N LEU A 83 -14.75 -13.60 17.29
CA LEU A 83 -14.99 -13.25 15.89
C LEU A 83 -14.16 -14.11 14.93
N PHE A 84 -12.85 -14.26 15.17
CA PHE A 84 -12.00 -15.14 14.36
C PHE A 84 -12.38 -16.62 14.51
N LEU A 85 -12.76 -17.04 15.71
CA LEU A 85 -13.19 -18.43 15.96
C LEU A 85 -14.50 -18.75 15.22
N ILE A 86 -15.50 -17.87 15.29
CA ILE A 86 -16.77 -17.99 14.56
C ILE A 86 -16.50 -17.98 13.05
N THR A 87 -15.63 -17.09 12.56
CA THR A 87 -15.28 -17.02 11.14
C THR A 87 -14.66 -18.32 10.65
N GLY A 88 -13.72 -18.89 11.40
CA GLY A 88 -13.12 -20.21 11.10
C GLY A 88 -14.14 -21.35 11.17
N LEU A 89 -14.99 -21.37 12.19
CA LEU A 89 -16.01 -22.42 12.37
C LEU A 89 -17.08 -22.36 11.27
N LEU A 90 -17.57 -21.18 10.92
CA LEU A 90 -18.53 -20.99 9.82
C LEU A 90 -17.93 -21.46 8.49
N MET A 91 -16.65 -21.21 8.24
CA MET A 91 -15.97 -21.74 7.06
C MET A 91 -15.89 -23.27 7.07
N LEU A 92 -15.59 -23.89 8.22
CA LEU A 92 -15.58 -25.36 8.35
C LEU A 92 -16.98 -25.97 8.18
N ILE A 93 -18.01 -25.35 8.75
CA ILE A 93 -19.40 -25.79 8.60
C ILE A 93 -19.82 -25.67 7.14
N ALA A 94 -19.60 -24.50 6.52
CA ALA A 94 -19.89 -24.29 5.10
C ALA A 94 -19.18 -25.36 4.25
N MET A 95 -17.92 -25.65 4.54
CA MET A 95 -17.18 -26.72 3.86
C MET A 95 -17.82 -28.09 4.07
N SER A 96 -18.21 -28.45 5.31
CA SER A 96 -18.83 -29.74 5.64
C SER A 96 -20.20 -29.93 4.97
N VAL A 97 -21.00 -28.87 4.89
CA VAL A 97 -22.28 -28.86 4.17
C VAL A 97 -22.04 -29.01 2.68
N TYR A 98 -21.07 -28.29 2.11
CA TYR A 98 -20.69 -28.44 0.69
C TYR A 98 -20.18 -29.86 0.37
N THR A 99 -19.46 -30.51 1.29
CA THR A 99 -19.00 -31.89 1.07
C THR A 99 -20.10 -32.93 1.24
N GLY A 100 -21.05 -32.71 2.16
CA GLY A 100 -22.17 -33.62 2.39
C GLY A 100 -23.28 -33.53 1.32
N HIS A 101 -23.44 -32.36 0.69
CA HIS A 101 -24.58 -32.08 -0.21
C HIS A 101 -24.26 -32.27 -1.71
N PHE A 102 -23.09 -32.80 -2.07
CA PHE A 102 -22.73 -33.12 -3.46
C PHE A 102 -23.55 -34.28 -4.08
N THR A 103 -24.68 -34.64 -3.48
CA THR A 103 -25.71 -35.54 -4.03
C THR A 103 -27.01 -34.83 -4.41
N SER A 104 -27.20 -33.53 -4.15
CA SER A 104 -28.38 -32.81 -4.65
C SER A 104 -28.17 -31.29 -4.76
N HIS A 105 -28.63 -30.72 -5.89
CA HIS A 105 -28.52 -29.31 -6.28
C HIS A 105 -29.04 -28.35 -5.18
N VAL A 106 -28.19 -27.43 -4.71
CA VAL A 106 -28.59 -26.31 -3.82
C VAL A 106 -28.26 -24.97 -4.47
N SER A 107 -29.16 -24.00 -4.29
CA SER A 107 -29.14 -22.66 -4.89
C SER A 107 -28.10 -21.72 -4.25
N ILE A 108 -27.70 -20.71 -5.03
CA ILE A 108 -26.52 -19.83 -4.89
C ILE A 108 -26.63 -18.79 -3.75
N GLU A 109 -27.74 -18.73 -3.02
CA GLU A 109 -28.10 -17.59 -2.15
C GLU A 109 -27.30 -17.51 -0.81
N SER A 110 -26.63 -18.59 -0.38
CA SER A 110 -25.92 -18.63 0.92
C SER A 110 -24.51 -18.01 0.91
N ARG A 111 -23.93 -17.68 -0.25
CA ARG A 111 -22.54 -17.19 -0.36
C ARG A 111 -22.35 -15.78 0.21
N GLY A 112 -23.38 -14.95 0.26
CA GLY A 112 -23.27 -13.55 0.70
C GLY A 112 -22.90 -13.38 2.18
N TRP A 113 -23.41 -14.23 3.07
CA TRP A 113 -23.28 -14.05 4.52
C TRP A 113 -21.82 -14.17 5.02
N CYS A 114 -21.05 -15.11 4.47
CA CYS A 114 -19.64 -15.30 4.84
C CYS A 114 -18.77 -14.10 4.44
N PHE A 115 -19.12 -13.41 3.33
CA PHE A 115 -18.41 -12.23 2.87
C PHE A 115 -18.60 -11.05 3.83
N TRP A 116 -19.85 -10.77 4.20
CA TRP A 116 -20.19 -9.68 5.12
C TRP A 116 -19.57 -9.86 6.51
N VAL A 117 -19.55 -11.08 7.03
CA VAL A 117 -18.92 -11.39 8.33
C VAL A 117 -17.40 -11.18 8.25
N ALA A 118 -16.73 -11.66 7.19
CA ALA A 118 -15.29 -11.48 7.00
C ALA A 118 -14.90 -9.99 6.82
N TRP A 119 -15.73 -9.24 6.10
CA TRP A 119 -15.54 -7.82 5.84
C TRP A 119 -15.65 -6.95 7.10
N PHE A 120 -16.55 -7.30 8.04
CA PHE A 120 -16.66 -6.62 9.33
C PHE A 120 -15.55 -7.01 10.32
N CYS A 121 -15.04 -8.24 10.28
CA CYS A 121 -14.03 -8.74 11.22
C CYS A 121 -12.60 -8.23 10.94
N PHE A 122 -12.24 -8.02 9.66
CA PHE A 122 -10.89 -7.63 9.27
C PHE A 122 -10.48 -6.22 9.72
N PRO A 123 -11.30 -5.15 9.55
CA PRO A 123 -10.98 -3.80 10.01
C PRO A 123 -10.85 -3.71 11.54
N CYS A 124 -11.70 -4.43 12.29
CA CYS A 124 -11.66 -4.47 13.76
C CYS A 124 -10.34 -5.08 14.27
N SER A 125 -9.84 -6.11 13.59
CA SER A 125 -8.61 -6.81 13.96
C SER A 125 -7.35 -6.02 13.59
N LEU A 126 -7.39 -5.31 12.46
CA LEU A 126 -6.35 -4.38 12.05
C LEU A 126 -6.24 -3.21 13.04
N ALA A 127 -7.37 -2.63 13.45
CA ALA A 127 -7.42 -1.54 14.43
C ALA A 127 -6.88 -1.97 15.81
N ALA A 128 -7.21 -3.18 16.28
CA ALA A 128 -6.70 -3.71 17.56
C ALA A 128 -5.18 -3.97 17.52
N GLY A 129 -4.67 -4.45 16.38
CA GLY A 129 -3.25 -4.75 16.18
C GLY A 129 -2.34 -3.52 16.13
N ILE A 130 -2.82 -2.43 15.54
CA ILE A 130 -2.08 -1.15 15.42
C ILE A 130 -1.91 -0.47 16.79
N VAL A 131 -2.85 -0.64 17.72
CA VAL A 131 -2.85 0.04 19.02
C VAL A 131 -1.88 -0.60 20.06
N LEU A 132 -1.33 -1.80 19.81
CA LEU A 132 -0.62 -2.58 20.85
C LEU A 132 0.90 -2.78 20.65
N PHE A 133 1.52 -2.19 19.63
CA PHE A 133 2.91 -2.49 19.25
C PHE A 133 3.97 -1.55 19.87
N LYS A 134 4.83 -2.10 20.74
CA LYS A 134 6.16 -1.56 21.14
C LYS A 134 7.21 -2.70 20.99
N PRO A 135 8.47 -2.51 20.54
CA PRO A 135 9.29 -3.68 20.16
C PRO A 135 10.72 -3.72 20.74
N ASN A 136 11.14 -4.92 21.18
CA ASN A 136 12.54 -5.41 21.16
C ASN A 136 12.52 -6.90 20.78
N MET A 137 13.34 -7.32 19.81
CA MET A 137 14.06 -8.62 19.73
C MET A 137 14.80 -8.75 18.38
N ILE A 138 16.04 -9.22 18.43
CA ILE A 138 17.01 -9.42 17.34
C ILE A 138 17.65 -10.80 17.56
N PHE A 139 17.83 -11.63 16.51
CA PHE A 139 19.09 -12.38 16.27
C PHE A 139 19.19 -12.99 14.86
N LEU A 140 20.36 -12.70 14.26
CA LEU A 140 21.17 -13.30 13.19
C LEU A 140 20.62 -13.77 11.83
N ALA A 141 21.26 -13.19 10.81
CA ALA A 141 21.45 -13.68 9.46
C ALA A 141 22.95 -13.88 9.21
N ALA A 142 23.31 -14.94 8.48
CA ALA A 142 24.59 -15.04 7.77
C ALA A 142 24.39 -15.86 6.49
N LEU A 143 24.67 -15.22 5.35
CA LEU A 143 25.29 -15.71 4.11
C LEU A 143 24.72 -14.97 2.90
N VAL A 144 25.63 -14.51 2.05
CA VAL A 144 25.35 -13.80 0.81
C VAL A 144 26.21 -14.44 -0.29
N PHE A 145 25.65 -14.41 -1.50
CA PHE A 145 26.24 -14.64 -2.82
C PHE A 145 26.33 -16.08 -3.31
N GLU A 146 25.19 -16.61 -3.78
CA GLU A 146 25.02 -17.17 -5.14
C GLU A 146 23.54 -17.60 -5.35
N SER A 147 23.02 -17.47 -6.57
CA SER A 147 21.68 -17.87 -7.09
C SER A 147 20.51 -16.86 -7.04
N GLY A 148 20.11 -16.37 -8.23
CA GLY A 148 18.71 -16.06 -8.61
C GLY A 148 18.01 -14.83 -7.99
N CYS A 149 17.24 -14.10 -8.82
CA CYS A 149 16.43 -12.93 -8.42
C CYS A 149 15.42 -13.23 -7.29
N CYS A 150 14.99 -14.48 -7.14
CA CYS A 150 14.10 -14.93 -6.08
C CYS A 150 14.76 -14.89 -4.68
N GLN A 151 16.10 -15.01 -4.60
CA GLN A 151 16.81 -14.85 -3.33
C GLN A 151 16.93 -13.39 -2.89
N CYS A 152 17.04 -12.44 -3.82
CA CYS A 152 17.05 -11.01 -3.50
C CYS A 152 15.81 -10.58 -2.69
N PHE A 153 14.66 -11.20 -2.94
CA PHE A 153 13.44 -10.95 -2.17
C PHE A 153 13.53 -11.38 -0.70
N LYS A 154 14.12 -12.56 -0.46
CA LYS A 154 14.30 -13.10 0.90
C LYS A 154 15.23 -12.21 1.72
N TYR A 155 16.35 -11.81 1.12
CA TYR A 155 17.31 -10.92 1.78
C TYR A 155 16.73 -9.53 2.01
N LYS A 156 15.95 -8.98 1.06
CA LYS A 156 15.32 -7.68 1.23
C LYS A 156 14.44 -7.65 2.50
N ALA A 157 13.49 -8.59 2.64
CA ALA A 157 12.61 -8.61 3.80
C ALA A 157 13.37 -8.81 5.14
N MET A 158 14.43 -9.63 5.10
CA MET A 158 15.28 -9.88 6.27
C MET A 158 16.10 -8.64 6.67
N ILE A 159 16.81 -8.01 5.73
CA ILE A 159 17.59 -6.79 5.98
C ILE A 159 16.65 -5.64 6.40
N TYR A 160 15.44 -5.58 5.82
CA TYR A 160 14.40 -4.63 6.22
C TYR A 160 14.03 -4.80 7.69
N THR A 161 13.72 -6.03 8.09
CA THR A 161 13.38 -6.36 9.48
C THR A 161 14.54 -6.03 10.42
N PHE A 162 15.78 -6.27 9.99
CA PHE A 162 16.98 -5.93 10.75
C PHE A 162 17.15 -4.43 10.93
N CYS A 163 17.08 -3.63 9.86
CA CYS A 163 17.19 -2.18 9.94
C CYS A 163 16.06 -1.60 10.80
N HIS A 164 14.84 -2.12 10.64
CA HIS A 164 13.68 -1.73 11.42
C HIS A 164 13.84 -2.01 12.92
N ALA A 165 14.41 -3.16 13.30
CA ALA A 165 14.62 -3.53 14.70
C ALA A 165 15.89 -2.92 15.32
N SER A 166 16.80 -2.38 14.50
CA SER A 166 18.09 -1.89 14.97
C SER A 166 18.00 -0.61 15.81
N HIS A 167 18.95 -0.47 16.72
CA HIS A 167 19.15 0.72 17.56
C HIS A 167 20.16 1.72 16.96
N GLY A 168 20.66 1.44 15.74
CA GLY A 168 21.72 2.20 15.08
C GLY A 168 21.20 3.14 13.99
N TRP A 169 20.12 3.89 14.26
CA TRP A 169 19.61 4.88 13.30
C TRP A 169 20.35 6.20 13.45
N THR A 170 20.47 6.69 14.68
CA THR A 170 21.19 7.92 15.00
C THR A 170 21.95 7.81 16.30
N THR A 171 23.04 8.56 16.38
CA THR A 171 23.78 8.80 17.60
C THR A 171 23.80 10.28 17.93
N PHE A 172 23.71 10.58 19.22
CA PHE A 172 23.95 11.93 19.72
C PHE A 172 24.62 11.89 21.07
N THR A 173 25.45 12.88 21.35
CA THR A 173 26.17 13.00 22.61
C THR A 173 25.59 14.16 23.41
N ARG A 174 25.20 13.90 24.66
CA ARG A 174 24.72 14.92 25.60
C ARG A 174 25.41 14.71 26.94
N ASN A 175 26.05 15.74 27.48
CA ASN A 175 26.73 15.70 28.79
C ASN A 175 27.75 14.54 28.93
N ALA A 176 28.55 14.32 27.89
CA ALA A 176 29.53 13.21 27.78
C ALA A 176 28.93 11.79 27.68
N ASP A 177 27.61 11.65 27.67
CA ASP A 177 26.94 10.36 27.42
C ASP A 177 26.54 10.24 25.95
N THR A 178 26.90 9.11 25.33
CA THR A 178 26.49 8.77 23.96
C THR A 178 25.17 7.99 24.01
N TYR A 179 24.20 8.49 23.25
CA TYR A 179 22.88 7.91 23.10
C TYR A 179 22.75 7.33 21.70
N ASN A 180 22.50 6.02 21.62
CA ASN A 180 22.21 5.34 20.35
C ASN A 180 20.69 5.21 20.25
N SER A 181 20.09 5.95 19.32
CA SER A 181 18.65 5.91 19.09
C SER A 181 18.35 5.04 17.87
N GLY A 182 17.54 4.01 18.09
CA GLY A 182 16.82 3.31 17.03
C GLY A 182 15.49 3.95 16.72
N LEU A 183 14.74 3.28 15.84
CA LEU A 183 13.34 3.63 15.62
C LEU A 183 12.48 3.37 16.85
N TRP A 184 12.84 2.40 17.68
CA TRP A 184 11.95 1.87 18.72
C TRP A 184 12.53 1.90 20.13
N ILE A 185 13.85 1.87 20.21
CA ILE A 185 14.63 1.70 21.44
C ILE A 185 15.69 2.78 21.44
N MET A 186 15.90 3.41 22.59
CA MET A 186 17.06 4.24 22.83
C MET A 186 17.97 3.52 23.82
N CYS A 187 19.24 3.37 23.46
CA CYS A 187 20.25 2.74 24.29
C CYS A 187 21.28 3.76 24.75
N THR A 188 21.63 3.66 26.03
CA THR A 188 22.67 4.47 26.67
C THR A 188 23.65 3.54 27.35
N LEU A 189 24.93 3.92 27.37
CA LEU A 189 25.96 3.14 28.07
C LEU A 189 25.70 3.05 29.58
N LYS A 190 25.17 4.12 30.18
CA LYS A 190 24.96 4.20 31.64
C LYS A 190 23.64 3.61 32.12
N PHE A 191 22.55 3.85 31.42
CA PHE A 191 21.20 3.47 31.86
C PHE A 191 20.67 2.22 31.13
N GLY A 192 21.40 1.70 30.15
CA GLY A 192 20.97 0.59 29.32
C GLY A 192 19.98 1.04 28.24
N CYS A 193 19.21 0.07 27.73
CA CYS A 193 18.25 0.28 26.65
C CYS A 193 16.83 0.43 27.19
N HIS A 194 16.15 1.51 26.80
CA HIS A 194 14.77 1.77 27.16
C HIS A 194 13.90 1.94 25.90
N PRO A 195 12.64 1.47 25.94
CA PRO A 195 11.72 1.68 24.83
C PRO A 195 11.44 3.18 24.67
N MET A 196 11.58 3.68 23.45
CA MET A 196 11.41 5.10 23.18
C MET A 196 9.93 5.48 23.37
N GLN A 197 9.66 6.45 24.24
CA GLN A 197 8.31 6.95 24.48
C GLN A 197 7.93 7.87 23.32
N SER A 198 6.76 7.65 22.69
CA SER A 198 6.40 8.35 21.46
C SER A 198 5.82 9.74 21.75
N THR A 199 6.67 10.64 22.20
CA THR A 199 6.32 12.07 22.26
C THR A 199 6.52 12.75 20.91
N ASP A 200 7.33 12.14 20.04
CA ASP A 200 7.75 12.68 18.75
C ASP A 200 6.90 12.10 17.61
N VAL A 201 5.93 12.88 17.12
CA VAL A 201 4.98 12.50 16.04
C VAL A 201 5.69 11.98 14.79
N TYR A 202 6.80 12.63 14.39
CA TYR A 202 7.54 12.23 13.19
C TYR A 202 8.10 10.80 13.28
N LEU A 203 8.43 10.36 14.49
CA LEU A 203 9.03 9.06 14.72
C LEU A 203 7.98 7.95 14.56
N ASP A 204 6.73 8.23 14.95
CA ASP A 204 5.57 7.36 14.69
C ASP A 204 5.20 7.29 13.20
N ILE A 205 5.33 8.41 12.48
CA ILE A 205 5.16 8.44 11.02
C ILE A 205 6.24 7.58 10.34
N THR A 206 7.51 7.76 10.69
CA THR A 206 8.61 6.95 10.16
C THR A 206 8.40 5.46 10.47
N ARG A 207 8.01 5.10 11.70
CA ARG A 207 7.67 3.72 12.09
C ARG A 207 6.56 3.15 11.22
N SER A 208 5.49 3.92 11.01
CA SER A 208 4.33 3.48 10.22
C SER A 208 4.71 3.18 8.77
N PHE A 209 5.47 4.09 8.13
CA PHE A 209 5.93 3.87 6.76
C PHE A 209 6.91 2.69 6.64
N MET A 210 7.78 2.49 7.63
CA MET A 210 8.64 1.30 7.64
C MET A 210 7.83 0.01 7.78
N VAL A 211 6.81 -0.02 8.65
CA VAL A 211 5.94 -1.20 8.78
C VAL A 211 5.17 -1.46 7.49
N LEU A 212 4.62 -0.43 6.85
CA LEU A 212 3.93 -0.55 5.57
C LEU A 212 4.85 -1.06 4.45
N GLY A 213 6.07 -0.53 4.37
CA GLY A 213 7.05 -0.97 3.38
C GLY A 213 7.49 -2.42 3.60
N LEU A 214 7.59 -2.87 4.85
CA LEU A 214 7.85 -4.27 5.20
C LEU A 214 6.68 -5.17 4.76
N LEU A 215 5.44 -4.80 5.09
CA LEU A 215 4.25 -5.56 4.70
C LEU A 215 4.14 -5.70 3.18
N ALA A 216 4.32 -4.60 2.44
CA ALA A 216 4.34 -4.62 0.98
C ALA A 216 5.45 -5.54 0.43
N SER A 217 6.64 -5.55 1.06
CA SER A 217 7.73 -6.47 0.68
C SER A 217 7.37 -7.93 0.93
N VAL A 218 6.73 -8.24 2.06
CA VAL A 218 6.30 -9.61 2.39
C VAL A 218 5.23 -10.08 1.40
N ILE A 219 4.27 -9.22 1.06
CA ILE A 219 3.26 -9.53 0.04
C ILE A 219 3.92 -9.80 -1.31
N ALA A 220 4.86 -8.95 -1.74
CA ALA A 220 5.62 -9.20 -2.97
C ALA A 220 6.33 -10.56 -2.93
N MET A 221 6.99 -10.89 -1.82
CA MET A 221 7.66 -12.18 -1.64
C MET A 221 6.67 -13.36 -1.73
N VAL A 222 5.50 -13.28 -1.09
CA VAL A 222 4.48 -14.34 -1.15
C VAL A 222 3.95 -14.53 -2.58
N TRP A 223 3.81 -13.44 -3.34
CA TRP A 223 3.43 -13.47 -4.75
C TRP A 223 4.53 -14.03 -5.67
N ALA A 224 5.80 -13.88 -5.28
CA ALA A 224 6.94 -14.41 -6.04
C ALA A 224 7.11 -15.93 -5.92
N ILE A 225 6.50 -16.55 -4.90
CA ILE A 225 6.58 -18.01 -4.72
C ILE A 225 5.83 -18.68 -5.86
N ASP A 226 6.45 -19.68 -6.50
CA ASP A 226 5.80 -20.48 -7.53
C ASP A 226 4.70 -21.36 -6.93
N TRP A 227 3.48 -20.84 -6.97
CA TRP A 227 2.28 -21.55 -6.57
C TRP A 227 1.86 -22.63 -7.57
N ASP A 228 2.55 -22.79 -8.70
CA ASP A 228 2.12 -23.67 -9.81
C ASP A 228 2.12 -25.15 -9.41
N HIS A 229 3.03 -25.56 -8.51
CA HIS A 229 3.06 -26.92 -7.97
C HIS A 229 1.99 -27.18 -6.90
N VAL A 230 1.45 -26.12 -6.29
CA VAL A 230 0.48 -26.23 -5.18
C VAL A 230 -0.94 -26.03 -5.68
N ILE A 231 -1.11 -25.26 -6.76
CA ILE A 231 -2.38 -24.79 -7.26
C ILE A 231 -2.43 -25.04 -8.77
N HIS A 232 -2.81 -26.25 -9.18
CA HIS A 232 -3.18 -26.55 -10.57
C HIS A 232 -4.51 -25.87 -10.91
N CYS A 233 -4.49 -24.55 -11.11
CA CYS A 233 -5.64 -23.78 -11.55
C CYS A 233 -5.34 -23.12 -12.88
N ASN A 234 -6.15 -23.44 -13.88
CA ASN A 234 -6.06 -22.95 -15.25
C ASN A 234 -6.59 -21.51 -15.42
N PHE A 235 -6.49 -20.68 -14.38
CA PHE A 235 -6.96 -19.30 -14.43
C PHE A 235 -5.83 -18.36 -14.86
N THR A 236 -6.15 -17.49 -15.82
CA THR A 236 -5.35 -16.34 -16.23
C THR A 236 -5.34 -15.28 -15.13
N PHE A 237 -4.63 -15.57 -14.04
CA PHE A 237 -4.38 -14.56 -13.02
C PHE A 237 -3.55 -13.42 -13.59
N VAL A 238 -3.67 -12.23 -12.99
CA VAL A 238 -2.75 -11.11 -13.25
C VAL A 238 -1.33 -11.68 -13.21
N PRO A 239 -0.51 -11.42 -14.24
CA PRO A 239 0.81 -12.02 -14.37
C PRO A 239 1.59 -11.79 -13.08
N LYS A 240 2.08 -12.88 -12.46
CA LYS A 240 2.72 -12.86 -11.14
C LYS A 240 3.75 -11.74 -11.04
N SER A 241 4.57 -11.63 -12.08
CA SER A 241 5.62 -10.63 -12.29
C SER A 241 5.13 -9.19 -12.19
N LEU A 242 3.92 -8.88 -12.66
CA LEU A 242 3.33 -7.54 -12.53
C LEU A 242 2.96 -7.24 -11.06
N MET A 243 2.31 -8.16 -10.37
CA MET A 243 1.93 -7.97 -8.96
C MET A 243 3.15 -7.85 -8.04
N THR A 244 4.16 -8.72 -8.22
CA THR A 244 5.43 -8.60 -7.49
C THR A 244 6.10 -7.26 -7.75
N SER A 245 6.05 -6.77 -8.99
CA SER A 245 6.62 -5.49 -9.36
C SER A 245 5.94 -4.33 -8.60
N ILE A 246 4.61 -4.26 -8.64
CA ILE A 246 3.81 -3.20 -7.99
C ILE A 246 4.10 -3.16 -6.49
N PHE A 247 4.02 -4.31 -5.79
CA PHE A 247 4.28 -4.35 -4.35
C PHE A 247 5.75 -4.06 -4.00
N SER A 248 6.69 -4.40 -4.89
CA SER A 248 8.10 -4.05 -4.71
C SER A 248 8.32 -2.54 -4.81
N PHE A 249 7.68 -1.86 -5.77
CA PHE A 249 7.69 -0.41 -5.89
C PHE A 249 7.04 0.26 -4.68
N LEU A 250 5.86 -0.19 -4.27
CA LEU A 250 5.17 0.35 -3.10
C LEU A 250 6.03 0.24 -1.84
N SER A 251 6.66 -0.92 -1.65
CA SER A 251 7.61 -1.15 -0.57
C SER A 251 8.79 -0.16 -0.61
N GLY A 252 9.36 0.08 -1.79
CA GLY A 252 10.44 1.06 -1.97
C GLY A 252 10.00 2.49 -1.68
N ILE A 253 8.82 2.90 -2.14
CA ILE A 253 8.26 4.22 -1.90
C ILE A 253 8.05 4.43 -0.40
N CYS A 254 7.44 3.48 0.32
CA CYS A 254 7.24 3.60 1.77
C CYS A 254 8.57 3.75 2.53
N VAL A 255 9.61 2.99 2.16
CA VAL A 255 10.95 3.14 2.75
C VAL A 255 11.53 4.53 2.48
N LEU A 256 11.41 5.01 1.25
CA LEU A 256 11.91 6.31 0.85
C LEU A 256 11.23 7.43 1.65
N LEU A 257 9.91 7.34 1.83
CA LEU A 257 9.15 8.29 2.65
C LEU A 257 9.56 8.24 4.11
N ALA A 258 9.76 7.05 4.67
CA ALA A 258 10.27 6.90 6.03
C ALA A 258 11.64 7.60 6.21
N LEU A 259 12.57 7.36 5.27
CA LEU A 259 13.89 7.99 5.26
C LEU A 259 13.83 9.51 5.13
N LEU A 260 12.98 10.00 4.24
CA LEU A 260 12.81 11.43 3.97
C LEU A 260 12.23 12.17 5.18
N VAL A 261 11.16 11.63 5.79
CA VAL A 261 10.57 12.19 7.01
C VAL A 261 11.61 12.22 8.15
N PHE A 262 12.36 11.14 8.29
CA PHE A 262 13.40 11.03 9.32
C PHE A 262 14.53 12.06 9.10
N GLU A 263 15.01 12.19 7.87
CA GLU A 263 16.10 13.11 7.51
C GLU A 263 15.71 14.59 7.66
N ILE A 264 14.53 14.98 7.20
CA ILE A 264 14.02 16.36 7.35
C ILE A 264 14.03 16.76 8.82
N LYS A 265 13.54 15.88 9.70
CA LYS A 265 13.50 16.19 11.13
C LYS A 265 14.88 16.17 11.76
N LEU A 266 15.75 15.24 11.37
CA LEU A 266 17.12 15.17 11.87
C LEU A 266 17.89 16.46 11.56
N ASN A 267 17.76 16.96 10.33
CA ASN A 267 18.39 18.20 9.89
C ASN A 267 17.87 19.42 10.66
N LYS A 268 16.59 19.43 11.06
CA LYS A 268 16.01 20.49 11.90
C LYS A 268 16.57 20.46 13.34
N LYS A 269 16.67 19.28 13.95
CA LYS A 269 17.22 19.11 15.32
C LYS A 269 18.74 19.32 15.41
N SER A 270 19.47 19.02 14.32
CA SER A 270 20.92 19.19 14.19
C SER A 270 21.44 20.59 14.58
N LYS A 271 20.61 21.63 14.42
CA LYS A 271 20.98 23.01 14.79
C LYS A 271 21.30 23.18 16.28
N TYR A 272 20.74 22.34 17.16
CA TYR A 272 20.92 22.45 18.60
C TYR A 272 21.86 21.38 19.16
N VAL A 273 21.82 20.18 18.59
CA VAL A 273 22.65 19.05 19.00
C VAL A 273 23.12 18.33 17.74
N PRO A 274 24.44 18.18 17.52
CA PRO A 274 24.94 17.44 16.37
C PRO A 274 24.50 15.98 16.47
N HIS A 275 23.72 15.54 15.47
CA HIS A 275 23.31 14.15 15.32
C HIS A 275 24.16 13.49 14.23
N SER A 276 24.82 12.39 14.56
CA SER A 276 25.45 11.51 13.56
C SER A 276 24.44 10.46 13.10
N LYS A 277 24.34 10.30 11.78
CA LYS A 277 23.59 9.21 11.16
C LYS A 277 24.41 7.93 11.32
N GLU A 278 23.75 6.83 11.70
CA GLU A 278 24.41 5.55 11.96
C GLU A 278 24.15 4.54 10.83
N TRP A 279 24.81 3.39 10.93
CA TRP A 279 24.81 2.35 9.91
C TRP A 279 23.41 1.88 9.47
N ALA A 280 22.41 1.81 10.35
CA ALA A 280 21.09 1.30 9.97
C ALA A 280 20.33 2.28 9.07
N PHE A 281 20.52 3.58 9.29
CA PHE A 281 20.00 4.61 8.39
C PHE A 281 20.62 4.43 7.00
N TYR A 282 21.94 4.26 6.91
CA TYR A 282 22.62 4.05 5.63
C TYR A 282 22.26 2.73 4.95
N LEU A 283 22.06 1.64 5.70
CA LEU A 283 21.61 0.36 5.15
C LEU A 283 20.20 0.40 4.57
N THR A 284 19.38 1.36 4.99
CA THR A 284 18.01 1.49 4.49
C THR A 284 17.95 2.06 3.07
N PHE A 285 18.96 2.84 2.64
CA PHE A 285 19.08 3.33 1.25
C PHE A 285 19.28 2.22 0.20
N PRO A 286 20.24 1.30 0.32
CA PRO A 286 20.38 0.21 -0.63
C PRO A 286 19.18 -0.73 -0.59
N ILE A 287 18.51 -0.91 0.57
CA ILE A 287 17.24 -1.66 0.62
C ILE A 287 16.21 -0.97 -0.27
N CYS A 288 16.05 0.34 -0.16
CA CYS A 288 15.17 1.12 -1.01
C CYS A 288 15.52 0.91 -2.50
N GLY A 289 16.80 1.05 -2.87
CA GLY A 289 17.27 0.80 -4.23
C GLY A 289 16.96 -0.62 -4.73
N LEU A 290 17.17 -1.63 -3.88
CA LEU A 290 16.84 -3.03 -4.18
C LEU A 290 15.33 -3.24 -4.35
N CYS A 291 14.48 -2.50 -3.63
CA CYS A 291 13.03 -2.53 -3.85
C CYS A 291 12.68 -2.08 -5.27
N PHE A 292 13.25 -0.95 -5.70
CA PHE A 292 13.01 -0.39 -7.03
C PHE A 292 13.58 -1.28 -8.13
N LEU A 293 14.82 -1.78 -7.97
CA LEU A 293 15.44 -2.70 -8.93
C LEU A 293 14.64 -4.01 -9.05
N ALA A 294 14.14 -4.56 -7.93
CA ALA A 294 13.25 -5.70 -7.97
C ALA A 294 11.94 -5.35 -8.71
N GLY A 295 11.35 -4.19 -8.44
CA GLY A 295 10.19 -3.68 -9.17
C GLY A 295 10.42 -3.64 -10.68
N ILE A 296 11.49 -2.98 -11.12
CA ILE A 296 11.88 -2.82 -12.53
C ILE A 296 12.16 -4.19 -13.16
N TYR A 297 12.93 -5.04 -12.50
CA TYR A 297 13.26 -6.37 -13.03
C TYR A 297 12.00 -7.19 -13.29
N ASN A 298 11.10 -7.27 -12.30
CA ASN A 298 9.86 -8.04 -12.46
C ASN A 298 8.96 -7.45 -13.56
N PHE A 299 8.92 -6.11 -13.67
CA PHE A 299 8.20 -5.45 -14.76
C PHE A 299 8.79 -5.76 -16.14
N VAL A 300 10.12 -5.77 -16.27
CA VAL A 300 10.81 -6.14 -17.52
C VAL A 300 10.58 -7.61 -17.86
N THR A 301 10.61 -8.51 -16.88
CA THR A 301 10.30 -9.93 -17.12
C THR A 301 8.86 -10.13 -17.57
N TYR A 302 7.92 -9.38 -16.99
CA TYR A 302 6.54 -9.36 -17.44
C TYR A 302 6.44 -8.93 -18.91
N LYS A 303 7.12 -7.84 -19.29
CA LYS A 303 7.14 -7.35 -20.68
C LYS A 303 7.74 -8.37 -21.66
N LYS A 304 8.83 -9.05 -21.28
CA LYS A 304 9.44 -10.10 -22.11
C LYS A 304 8.50 -11.29 -22.34
N GLN A 305 7.72 -11.69 -21.33
CA GLN A 305 6.73 -12.76 -21.47
C GLN A 305 5.64 -12.38 -22.49
N LEU A 306 5.15 -11.14 -22.45
CA LEU A 306 4.19 -10.63 -23.43
C LEU A 306 4.75 -10.62 -24.87
N TRP A 307 6.00 -10.22 -25.05
CA TRP A 307 6.64 -10.17 -26.37
C TRP A 307 6.97 -11.56 -26.95
N GLY A 308 7.25 -12.56 -26.11
CA GLY A 308 7.60 -13.91 -26.56
C GLY A 308 6.43 -14.68 -27.16
N THR A 309 5.19 -14.39 -26.74
CA THR A 309 4.00 -15.12 -27.18
C THR A 309 3.46 -14.69 -28.54
N GLY A 310 3.82 -13.50 -29.05
CA GLY A 310 3.30 -12.96 -30.32
C GLY A 310 3.95 -13.51 -31.60
N LYS A 311 5.12 -14.13 -31.52
CA LYS A 311 5.89 -14.53 -32.73
C LYS A 311 5.52 -15.88 -33.35
N SER A 312 4.53 -16.61 -32.81
CA SER A 312 4.22 -17.98 -33.28
C SER A 312 2.95 -18.09 -34.13
N ALA A 313 2.32 -16.98 -34.54
CA ALA A 313 1.00 -17.00 -35.19
C ALA A 313 0.97 -16.46 -36.64
N THR A 314 2.09 -16.33 -37.34
CA THR A 314 2.10 -15.88 -38.75
C THR A 314 2.66 -16.94 -39.70
N HIS A 315 1.77 -17.83 -40.13
CA HIS A 315 1.85 -18.50 -41.43
C HIS A 315 0.46 -18.45 -42.08
N VAL A 316 0.01 -17.25 -42.44
CA VAL A 316 -1.14 -17.04 -43.33
C VAL A 316 -0.73 -15.98 -44.36
N GLY A 317 -1.01 -16.30 -45.62
CA GLY A 317 -0.41 -15.71 -46.81
C GLY A 317 -0.84 -14.27 -47.12
N PRO A 318 -0.19 -13.67 -48.13
CA PRO A 318 -0.37 -12.28 -48.50
C PRO A 318 -1.54 -12.16 -49.47
N ASP A 319 -2.51 -11.30 -49.15
CA ASP A 319 -3.31 -10.61 -50.15
C ASP A 319 -3.61 -9.21 -49.60
N GLY A 320 -3.38 -8.21 -50.45
CA GLY A 320 -3.28 -6.80 -50.06
C GLY A 320 -4.62 -6.08 -49.90
N ILE A 321 -4.53 -4.77 -49.66
CA ILE A 321 -5.30 -3.68 -50.29
C ILE A 321 -5.05 -2.37 -49.51
N ASP A 322 -4.51 -1.41 -50.26
CA ASP A 322 -4.67 0.06 -50.37
C ASP A 322 -5.07 0.99 -49.21
N ASP A 323 -4.46 2.18 -49.34
CA ASP A 323 -4.43 3.39 -48.52
C ASP A 323 -5.77 4.12 -48.32
N ALA A 324 -5.89 4.86 -47.21
CA ALA A 324 -6.66 6.12 -47.14
C ALA A 324 -6.19 7.02 -45.99
N ASP A 325 -5.84 8.26 -46.35
CA ASP A 325 -5.65 9.45 -45.50
C ASP A 325 -6.96 9.88 -44.81
N GLU A 326 -6.89 10.47 -43.61
CA GLU A 326 -7.83 11.52 -43.20
C GLU A 326 -7.36 12.40 -42.02
N ASP A 327 -7.81 13.66 -42.07
CA ASP A 327 -7.35 14.88 -41.39
C ASP A 327 -7.71 15.03 -39.89
N LEU A 328 -6.88 15.78 -39.15
CA LEU A 328 -7.09 16.21 -37.76
C LEU A 328 -7.58 17.66 -37.64
N PRO A 329 -8.54 17.99 -36.74
CA PRO A 329 -8.78 19.37 -36.31
C PRO A 329 -8.36 19.66 -34.86
N HIS A 330 -7.84 20.88 -34.67
CA HIS A 330 -7.51 21.54 -33.41
C HIS A 330 -8.76 22.04 -32.65
N ILE A 331 -8.83 21.90 -31.31
CA ILE A 331 -9.73 22.72 -30.46
C ILE A 331 -9.08 23.18 -29.13
N PHE A 332 -9.54 24.38 -28.76
CA PHE A 332 -9.22 25.39 -27.75
C PHE A 332 -9.22 25.05 -26.25
N SER A 333 -8.50 25.94 -25.54
CA SER A 333 -8.45 26.18 -24.09
C SER A 333 -9.65 27.00 -23.58
N THR A 334 -10.11 26.74 -22.34
CA THR A 334 -11.12 27.56 -21.63
C THR A 334 -10.57 28.03 -20.27
N GLY A 335 -10.76 29.32 -19.98
CA GLY A 335 -10.42 29.98 -18.72
C GLY A 335 -11.65 30.25 -17.85
N TRP A 336 -11.43 30.42 -16.53
CA TRP A 336 -12.48 30.73 -15.54
C TRP A 336 -12.13 32.00 -14.77
N GLY A 337 -13.16 32.85 -14.56
CA GLY A 337 -13.08 34.16 -13.89
C GLY A 337 -13.40 34.12 -12.38
N MET A 338 -13.09 35.24 -11.71
CA MET A 338 -13.26 35.47 -10.26
C MET A 338 -14.37 36.50 -9.98
N PHE A 339 -15.00 36.36 -8.81
CA PHE A 339 -15.89 37.33 -8.17
C PHE A 339 -15.19 38.04 -7.00
N GLU A 340 -15.60 39.27 -6.74
CA GLU A 340 -15.02 40.25 -5.81
C GLU A 340 -16.02 40.57 -4.68
N GLU A 341 -15.57 40.53 -3.42
CA GLU A 341 -16.26 41.16 -2.28
C GLU A 341 -15.24 41.54 -1.18
N ASP A 342 -15.53 42.63 -0.48
CA ASP A 342 -14.55 43.63 -0.03
C ASP A 342 -14.24 43.60 1.49
N THR A 343 -13.04 44.10 1.85
CA THR A 343 -12.58 44.60 3.17
C THR A 343 -12.00 43.68 4.25
N VAL A 344 -11.12 42.76 3.89
CA VAL A 344 -9.82 42.51 4.58
C VAL A 344 -8.88 42.09 3.45
N GLN A 345 -7.82 42.85 3.14
CA GLN A 345 -6.95 42.52 1.99
C GLN A 345 -6.50 41.06 2.06
N PRO A 346 -7.05 40.18 1.22
CA PRO A 346 -6.81 38.76 1.32
C PRO A 346 -5.40 38.47 0.82
N ILE A 347 -4.59 37.86 1.67
CA ILE A 347 -3.32 37.30 1.23
C ILE A 347 -3.66 35.99 0.52
N TYR A 348 -3.54 35.97 -0.80
CA TYR A 348 -3.70 34.75 -1.58
C TYR A 348 -2.35 34.05 -1.67
N SER A 349 -2.24 32.88 -1.03
CA SER A 349 -1.08 32.00 -1.14
C SER A 349 -1.41 30.77 -1.99
N GLY A 350 -0.75 30.65 -3.13
CA GLY A 350 -0.70 29.41 -3.91
C GLY A 350 0.58 28.62 -3.61
N LEU A 351 0.65 27.38 -4.10
CA LEU A 351 1.82 26.50 -3.93
C LEU A 351 3.13 27.12 -4.49
N TRP A 352 3.02 28.06 -5.42
CA TRP A 352 4.15 28.65 -6.16
C TRP A 352 4.35 30.14 -5.90
N THR A 353 3.27 30.86 -5.58
CA THR A 353 3.25 32.33 -5.50
C THR A 353 2.47 32.79 -4.28
N VAL A 354 2.94 33.85 -3.64
CA VAL A 354 2.15 34.62 -2.67
C VAL A 354 1.92 36.00 -3.26
N CYS A 355 0.65 36.37 -3.32
CA CYS A 355 0.21 37.67 -3.80
C CYS A 355 -0.26 38.51 -2.62
N ARG A 356 0.32 39.70 -2.49
CA ARG A 356 -0.10 40.73 -1.55
C ARG A 356 -0.25 42.03 -2.32
N ASP A 357 -1.41 42.66 -2.26
CA ASP A 357 -1.68 43.96 -2.87
C ASP A 357 -1.30 44.01 -4.35
N GLU A 358 -1.84 43.05 -5.12
CA GLU A 358 -1.58 42.85 -6.57
C GLU A 358 -0.12 42.52 -6.94
N LYS A 359 0.80 42.53 -5.97
CA LYS A 359 2.19 42.11 -6.17
C LYS A 359 2.34 40.65 -5.81
N CYS A 360 2.34 39.81 -6.83
CA CYS A 360 2.72 38.41 -6.71
C CYS A 360 4.24 38.28 -6.67
N SER A 361 4.75 37.64 -5.63
CA SER A 361 6.15 37.23 -5.55
C SER A 361 6.22 35.71 -5.53
N TYR A 362 7.20 35.16 -6.26
CA TYR A 362 7.51 33.74 -6.13
C TYR A 362 7.92 33.46 -4.70
N LEU A 363 7.32 32.43 -4.11
CA LEU A 363 7.63 32.03 -2.75
C LEU A 363 9.06 31.47 -2.71
N ARG A 364 10.05 32.35 -2.53
CA ARG A 364 11.46 32.01 -2.36
C ARG A 364 11.72 31.64 -0.89
N VAL A 365 10.82 30.85 -0.31
CA VAL A 365 11.05 30.23 0.99
C VAL A 365 11.83 28.96 0.67
N ARG A 366 13.10 28.94 1.09
CA ARG A 366 14.06 27.85 0.84
C ARG A 366 13.80 26.69 1.80
N GLU A 367 12.54 26.26 1.87
CA GLU A 367 12.12 25.13 2.67
C GLU A 367 12.00 23.91 1.77
N THR A 368 12.92 22.99 1.99
CA THR A 368 13.05 21.71 1.29
C THR A 368 11.72 20.95 1.19
N ASN A 369 10.84 21.11 2.18
CA ASN A 369 9.56 20.41 2.24
C ASN A 369 8.60 20.87 1.16
N LEU A 370 8.57 22.17 0.84
CA LEU A 370 7.70 22.71 -0.20
C LEU A 370 8.13 22.24 -1.59
N ASP A 371 9.45 22.13 -1.82
CA ASP A 371 9.99 21.58 -3.07
C ASP A 371 9.66 20.08 -3.22
N PHE A 372 9.62 19.32 -2.12
CA PHE A 372 9.12 17.94 -2.14
C PHE A 372 7.62 17.87 -2.47
N VAL A 373 6.78 18.69 -1.85
CA VAL A 373 5.34 18.76 -2.18
C VAL A 373 5.15 19.06 -3.66
N ARG A 374 5.89 20.04 -4.19
CA ARG A 374 5.87 20.40 -5.61
C ARG A 374 6.32 19.25 -6.51
N ALA A 375 7.39 18.56 -6.16
CA ALA A 375 7.87 17.40 -6.91
C ALA A 375 6.85 16.26 -6.93
N PHE A 376 6.26 15.92 -5.78
CA PHE A 376 5.24 14.87 -5.68
C PHE A 376 3.96 15.24 -6.42
N MET A 377 3.52 16.50 -6.35
CA MET A 377 2.39 16.98 -7.15
C MET A 377 2.71 16.92 -8.66
N ALA A 378 3.91 17.31 -9.09
CA ALA A 378 4.31 17.20 -10.49
C ALA A 378 4.32 15.74 -10.99
N VAL A 379 4.82 14.80 -10.17
CA VAL A 379 4.82 13.36 -10.50
C VAL A 379 3.40 12.79 -10.49
N ALA A 380 2.54 13.24 -9.56
CA ALA A 380 1.12 12.87 -9.56
C ALA A 380 0.43 13.36 -10.84
N THR A 381 0.62 14.62 -11.22
CA THR A 381 0.06 15.18 -12.46
C THR A 381 0.57 14.43 -13.69
N PHE A 382 1.86 14.09 -13.74
CA PHE A 382 2.43 13.30 -14.84
C PHE A 382 1.84 11.88 -14.88
N SER A 383 1.65 11.24 -13.71
CA SER A 383 1.01 9.91 -13.61
C SER A 383 -0.47 9.97 -14.02
N SER A 384 -1.17 11.06 -13.71
CA SER A 384 -2.54 11.28 -14.15
C SER A 384 -2.60 11.50 -15.67
N LEU A 385 -1.64 12.23 -16.24
CA LEU A 385 -1.53 12.43 -17.68
C LEU A 385 -1.28 11.08 -18.39
N LEU A 386 -0.39 10.25 -17.85
CA LEU A 386 -0.15 8.90 -18.36
C LEU A 386 -1.39 8.01 -18.25
N THR A 387 -2.19 8.17 -17.19
CA THR A 387 -3.48 7.49 -17.06
C THR A 387 -4.41 7.88 -18.20
N ILE A 388 -4.56 9.20 -18.45
CA ILE A 388 -5.41 9.73 -19.52
C ILE A 388 -4.91 9.21 -20.87
N LEU A 389 -3.61 9.35 -21.16
CA LEU A 389 -2.99 8.89 -22.40
C LEU A 389 -3.15 7.37 -22.59
N SER A 390 -3.14 6.58 -21.52
CA SER A 390 -3.39 5.14 -21.57
C SER A 390 -4.86 4.75 -21.69
N SER A 391 -5.78 5.70 -21.49
CA SER A 391 -7.23 5.47 -21.54
C SER A 391 -7.90 6.07 -22.78
N THR A 392 -7.23 7.01 -23.45
CA THR A 392 -7.71 7.59 -24.71
C THR A 392 -7.31 6.68 -25.87
N GLU A 393 -8.31 6.20 -26.62
CA GLU A 393 -8.14 5.56 -27.92
C GLU A 393 -7.43 6.56 -28.86
N TRP A 394 -6.12 6.38 -29.09
CA TRP A 394 -5.37 7.16 -30.07
C TRP A 394 -5.27 6.34 -31.35
N ASP A 395 -6.22 6.41 -32.26
CA ASP A 395 -6.32 5.53 -33.45
C ASP A 395 -5.01 5.22 -34.19
N PRO A 396 -4.06 6.17 -34.43
CA PRO A 396 -2.81 5.82 -35.12
C PRO A 396 -1.72 5.21 -34.21
N LEU A 397 -1.79 5.39 -32.89
CA LEU A 397 -0.82 4.84 -31.92
C LEU A 397 -1.33 3.57 -31.21
N THR A 398 -2.65 3.43 -31.08
CA THR A 398 -3.34 2.25 -30.52
C THR A 398 -3.33 1.10 -31.49
N ALA A 399 -3.43 1.30 -32.80
CA ALA A 399 -3.21 0.23 -33.77
C ALA A 399 -1.83 -0.45 -33.63
N CYS A 400 -0.83 0.25 -33.07
CA CYS A 400 0.51 -0.28 -32.82
C CYS A 400 0.73 -0.70 -31.35
N MET A 401 -0.21 -0.43 -30.44
CA MET A 401 -0.13 -0.74 -29.00
C MET A 401 -1.22 -1.70 -28.48
N GLU A 402 -2.34 -1.88 -29.19
CA GLU A 402 -3.45 -2.79 -28.84
C GLU A 402 -2.97 -4.24 -28.71
N ASP A 403 -1.99 -4.64 -29.51
CA ASP A 403 -1.37 -5.97 -29.42
C ASP A 403 -0.41 -6.11 -28.23
N PHE A 404 0.03 -5.02 -27.62
CA PHE A 404 1.13 -5.02 -26.65
C PHE A 404 0.71 -4.85 -25.20
N PHE A 405 -0.40 -4.16 -24.93
CA PHE A 405 -0.90 -3.95 -23.58
C PHE A 405 -2.43 -3.93 -23.56
N PRO A 406 -3.10 -4.74 -22.72
CA PRO A 406 -4.48 -4.44 -22.38
C PRO A 406 -4.52 -3.07 -21.71
N GLU A 407 -5.33 -2.15 -22.22
CA GLU A 407 -5.36 -0.74 -21.82
C GLU A 407 -5.76 -0.57 -20.34
N GLY A 408 -6.61 -1.48 -19.82
CA GLY A 408 -7.17 -1.40 -18.47
C GLY A 408 -6.16 -1.46 -17.32
N PRO A 409 -5.28 -2.47 -17.24
CA PRO A 409 -4.31 -2.59 -16.14
C PRO A 409 -3.31 -1.43 -16.02
N LEU A 410 -2.89 -0.86 -17.15
CA LEU A 410 -1.90 0.21 -17.18
C LEU A 410 -2.51 1.52 -16.65
N ALA A 411 -3.70 1.86 -17.14
CA ALA A 411 -4.49 3.00 -16.66
C ALA A 411 -4.83 2.85 -15.18
N ALA A 412 -5.21 1.65 -14.74
CA ALA A 412 -5.46 1.37 -13.33
C ALA A 412 -4.21 1.60 -12.47
N MET A 413 -3.04 1.13 -12.91
CA MET A 413 -1.77 1.30 -12.19
C MET A 413 -1.38 2.77 -12.07
N PHE A 414 -1.45 3.55 -13.16
CA PHE A 414 -1.13 4.98 -13.13
C PHE A 414 -2.12 5.79 -12.28
N SER A 415 -3.40 5.39 -12.26
CA SER A 415 -4.41 6.00 -11.38
C SER A 415 -4.08 5.77 -9.90
N PHE A 416 -3.66 4.55 -9.54
CA PHE A 416 -3.21 4.21 -8.18
C PHE A 416 -1.94 4.97 -7.79
N LEU A 417 -0.96 5.06 -8.69
CA LEU A 417 0.27 5.83 -8.45
C LEU A 417 -0.02 7.32 -8.25
N THR A 418 -0.91 7.88 -9.06
CA THR A 418 -1.40 9.27 -8.91
C THR A 418 -1.99 9.49 -7.52
N GLY A 419 -2.91 8.63 -7.09
CA GLY A 419 -3.49 8.70 -5.74
C GLY A 419 -2.44 8.63 -4.63
N CYS A 420 -1.47 7.72 -4.74
CA CYS A 420 -0.37 7.59 -3.79
C CYS A 420 0.51 8.85 -3.72
N PHE A 421 0.88 9.43 -4.85
CA PHE A 421 1.71 10.65 -4.89
C PHE A 421 0.94 11.88 -4.39
N MET A 422 -0.34 12.02 -4.73
CA MET A 422 -1.19 13.09 -4.18
C MET A 422 -1.35 12.97 -2.66
N LEU A 423 -1.65 11.77 -2.16
CA LEU A 423 -1.75 11.53 -0.72
C LEU A 423 -0.44 11.85 0.00
N THR A 424 0.69 11.47 -0.60
CA THR A 424 2.02 11.76 -0.07
C THR A 424 2.30 13.27 -0.03
N ALA A 425 2.03 13.97 -1.13
CA ALA A 425 2.17 15.43 -1.19
C ALA A 425 1.32 16.12 -0.13
N MET A 426 0.07 15.66 0.06
CA MET A 426 -0.83 16.17 1.08
C MET A 426 -0.32 15.92 2.50
N LEU A 427 0.16 14.72 2.81
CA LEU A 427 0.70 14.42 4.14
C LEU A 427 1.93 15.28 4.45
N ILE A 428 2.81 15.48 3.48
CA ILE A 428 3.99 16.36 3.64
C ILE A 428 3.54 17.81 3.83
N PHE A 429 2.55 18.26 3.04
CA PHE A 429 2.00 19.61 3.16
C PHE A 429 1.39 19.82 4.54
N GLU A 430 0.49 18.94 4.98
CA GLU A 430 -0.19 19.01 6.28
C GLU A 430 0.81 19.01 7.46
N VAL A 431 1.81 18.12 7.43
CA VAL A 431 2.84 18.05 8.49
C VAL A 431 3.72 19.29 8.49
N THR A 432 4.05 19.84 7.32
CA THR A 432 4.87 21.05 7.21
C THR A 432 4.09 22.29 7.64
N PHE A 433 2.83 22.38 7.23
CA PHE A 433 1.98 23.54 7.46
C PHE A 433 1.55 23.66 8.92
N ASN A 434 1.16 22.54 9.55
CA ASN A 434 0.85 22.50 10.99
C ASN A 434 2.06 22.83 11.87
N GLU A 435 3.31 22.72 11.38
CA GLU A 435 4.51 23.14 12.11
C GLU A 435 4.92 24.60 11.86
N LEU A 436 4.41 25.27 10.82
CA LEU A 436 4.79 26.64 10.46
C LEU A 436 3.83 27.71 10.99
N LEU A 437 2.55 27.40 11.14
CA LEU A 437 1.59 28.32 11.73
C LEU A 437 1.31 27.94 13.18
N GLU A 438 1.89 28.73 14.10
CA GLU A 438 1.32 28.91 15.44
C GLU A 438 -0.17 29.31 15.34
N PRO A 439 -0.99 29.10 16.40
CA PRO A 439 -2.45 29.10 16.32
C PRO A 439 -3.01 30.52 16.15
N VAL A 440 -2.77 31.14 15.00
CA VAL A 440 -3.47 32.33 14.55
C VAL A 440 -4.56 31.86 13.61
N THR A 441 -5.77 32.29 13.95
CA THR A 441 -7.08 31.95 13.39
C THR A 441 -7.20 32.21 11.88
N LEU A 442 -6.49 31.45 11.05
CA LEU A 442 -6.77 31.35 9.61
C LEU A 442 -7.77 30.21 9.41
N ILE A 443 -9.02 30.51 9.78
CA ILE A 443 -10.14 29.59 9.77
C ILE A 443 -10.85 29.72 8.42
N LEU A 444 -11.11 28.57 7.78
CA LEU A 444 -12.05 28.28 6.69
C LEU A 444 -11.56 28.28 5.22
N ALA A 445 -10.69 29.18 4.76
CA ALA A 445 -10.34 29.21 3.32
C ALA A 445 -9.46 28.02 2.87
N GLU A 446 -8.55 27.54 3.71
CA GLU A 446 -7.62 26.44 3.36
C GLU A 446 -8.20 25.03 3.51
N LYS A 447 -9.34 24.88 4.18
CA LYS A 447 -9.98 23.56 4.27
C LYS A 447 -10.46 23.06 2.91
N TRP A 448 -10.88 23.97 2.03
CA TRP A 448 -11.41 23.60 0.72
C TRP A 448 -10.36 22.98 -0.20
N SER A 449 -9.13 23.51 -0.25
CA SER A 449 -8.06 22.91 -1.06
C SER A 449 -7.64 21.54 -0.53
N PHE A 450 -7.61 21.36 0.79
CA PHE A 450 -7.40 20.05 1.42
C PHE A 450 -8.51 19.06 1.04
N PHE A 451 -9.78 19.44 1.21
CA PHE A 451 -10.92 18.58 0.82
C PHE A 451 -10.92 18.26 -0.67
N LEU A 452 -10.62 19.22 -1.55
CA LEU A 452 -10.55 19.01 -2.99
C LEU A 452 -9.40 18.05 -3.37
N THR A 453 -8.28 18.14 -2.66
CA THR A 453 -7.13 17.24 -2.90
C THR A 453 -7.39 15.83 -2.36
N CYS A 454 -8.05 15.70 -1.20
CA CYS A 454 -8.53 14.40 -0.72
C CYS A 454 -9.57 13.79 -1.65
N ALA A 455 -10.49 14.59 -2.20
CA ALA A 455 -11.49 14.14 -3.16
C ALA A 455 -10.86 13.68 -4.47
N THR A 456 -9.88 14.42 -5.02
CA THR A 456 -9.15 14.02 -6.24
C THR A 456 -8.30 12.78 -6.02
N CYS A 457 -7.70 12.63 -4.82
CA CYS A 457 -7.01 11.40 -4.43
C CYS A 457 -7.98 10.20 -4.37
N GLY A 458 -9.12 10.35 -3.69
CA GLY A 458 -10.16 9.34 -3.61
C GLY A 458 -10.74 8.96 -4.98
N LEU A 459 -10.99 9.95 -5.83
CA LEU A 459 -11.38 9.74 -7.23
C LEU A 459 -10.31 8.99 -8.01
N SER A 460 -9.03 9.30 -7.83
CA SER A 460 -7.92 8.59 -8.50
C SER A 460 -7.89 7.11 -8.11
N PHE A 461 -8.08 6.78 -6.83
CA PHE A 461 -8.21 5.39 -6.38
C PHE A 461 -9.48 4.71 -6.91
N ALA A 462 -10.61 5.42 -6.92
CA ALA A 462 -11.88 4.90 -7.43
C ALA A 462 -11.80 4.62 -8.94
N THR A 463 -11.22 5.53 -9.73
CA THR A 463 -10.98 5.36 -11.16
C THR A 463 -10.01 4.20 -11.42
N GLY A 464 -8.94 4.09 -10.63
CA GLY A 464 -8.02 2.95 -10.73
C GLY A 464 -8.71 1.61 -10.46
N LEU A 465 -9.56 1.55 -9.44
CA LEU A 465 -10.36 0.38 -9.12
C LEU A 465 -11.40 0.08 -10.20
N LEU A 466 -12.08 1.09 -10.72
CA LEU A 466 -13.10 0.96 -11.77
C LEU A 466 -12.48 0.43 -13.07
N ASN A 467 -11.35 1.00 -13.51
CA ASN A 467 -10.61 0.53 -14.68
C ASN A 467 -10.16 -0.93 -14.52
N PHE A 468 -9.73 -1.31 -13.31
CA PHE A 468 -9.40 -2.69 -12.99
C PHE A 468 -10.63 -3.63 -13.05
N LEU A 469 -11.78 -3.18 -12.53
CA LEU A 469 -13.02 -3.96 -12.53
C LEU A 469 -13.60 -4.12 -13.95
N ILE A 470 -13.60 -3.06 -14.77
CA ILE A 470 -14.04 -3.10 -16.17
C ILE A 470 -13.20 -4.10 -16.96
N TYR A 471 -11.87 -4.07 -16.77
CA TYR A 471 -10.96 -5.02 -17.41
C TYR A 471 -11.26 -6.47 -16.99
N LYS A 472 -11.49 -6.70 -15.69
CA LYS A 472 -11.68 -8.06 -15.16
C LYS A 472 -13.03 -8.67 -15.51
N PHE A 473 -14.07 -7.85 -15.72
CA PHE A 473 -15.44 -8.31 -15.97
C PHE A 473 -15.94 -7.82 -17.34
N PRO A 474 -15.49 -8.41 -18.46
CA PRO A 474 -15.94 -8.04 -19.80
C PRO A 474 -17.46 -8.22 -20.00
N SER A 475 -18.12 -9.01 -19.15
CA SER A 475 -19.60 -9.14 -19.10
C SER A 475 -20.34 -7.81 -18.87
N MET A 476 -19.70 -6.77 -18.34
CA MET A 476 -20.32 -5.44 -18.21
C MET A 476 -20.27 -4.63 -19.51
N ARG A 477 -19.38 -4.99 -20.44
CA ARG A 477 -19.34 -4.42 -21.78
C ARG A 477 -20.40 -5.17 -22.59
N GLY A 478 -21.67 -4.80 -22.40
CA GLY A 478 -22.81 -5.42 -23.06
C GLY A 478 -22.53 -5.53 -24.56
N ARG A 479 -22.22 -6.74 -25.03
CA ARG A 479 -22.04 -7.01 -26.45
C ARG A 479 -23.41 -6.72 -27.06
N PRO A 480 -23.57 -5.76 -27.99
CA PRO A 480 -24.78 -5.67 -28.76
C PRO A 480 -24.91 -7.02 -29.46
N GLU A 481 -25.87 -7.83 -29.04
CA GLU A 481 -26.19 -9.08 -29.73
C GLU A 481 -26.55 -8.69 -31.15
N GLY A 482 -25.62 -8.93 -32.07
CA GLY A 482 -25.82 -8.71 -33.49
C GLY A 482 -27.12 -9.39 -33.86
N HIS A 483 -28.07 -8.58 -34.35
CA HIS A 483 -29.27 -9.07 -35.00
C HIS A 483 -28.84 -10.11 -36.03
N LYS A 484 -29.15 -11.37 -35.75
CA LYS A 484 -29.09 -12.43 -36.75
C LYS A 484 -30.02 -12.02 -37.87
N VAL A 485 -29.45 -11.51 -38.95
CA VAL A 485 -30.14 -11.37 -40.23
C VAL A 485 -30.52 -12.79 -40.64
N LEU A 486 -31.82 -13.10 -40.53
CA LEU A 486 -32.39 -14.34 -41.06
C LEU A 486 -32.15 -14.35 -42.58
N PRO A 487 -31.57 -15.41 -43.15
CA PRO A 487 -31.50 -15.55 -44.59
C PRO A 487 -32.93 -15.70 -45.15
N VAL A 488 -33.24 -14.90 -46.18
CA VAL A 488 -34.48 -14.95 -46.98
C VAL A 488 -34.40 -16.04 -48.02
#